data_AF-A0A516NN14-F1
#
_entry.id   AF-A0A516NN14-F1
#
_cell.length_a   1.000
_cell.length_b   1.000
_cell.length_c   1.000
_cell.angle_alpha   90.00
_cell.angle_beta   90.00
_cell.angle_gamma   90.00
#
_symmetry.space_group_name_H-M   'P 1'
#
loop_
_entity.id
_entity.type
_entity.pdbx_description
1 polymer ?
#
loop_
_entity_poly.entity_id
_entity_poly.type
_entity_poly.pdbx_seq_one_letter_code
_entity_poly.pdbx_strand_id
1 'polypeptide(L)'
;MRRLGYGLLAAAATVSAITLSTATANAGIPAGVYCAGTFCYNTTDQPQTVTGTEVCPNGPQYAVSGLIPPHGAGAVGAFACPNGVQPQGILY
;
A
#
# COMPACT_ATOMS: atom_id res chain seq x y z
N MET A 1 50.65 -29.90 6.82
CA MET A 1 49.92 -29.39 5.64
C MET A 1 48.46 -29.17 6.03
N ARG A 2 47.96 -27.95 5.80
CA ARG A 2 46.72 -27.33 6.32
C ARG A 2 45.43 -28.09 5.97
N ARG A 3 44.51 -28.18 6.93
CA ARG A 3 43.06 -28.40 6.73
C ARG A 3 42.33 -27.49 7.75
N LEU A 4 41.85 -26.31 7.32
CA LEU A 4 40.40 -26.00 7.15
C LEU A 4 39.62 -26.34 8.44
N GLY A 5 39.27 -25.45 9.36
CA GLY A 5 38.93 -24.03 9.24
C GLY A 5 37.42 -23.87 9.03
N TYR A 6 36.60 -24.09 10.06
CA TYR A 6 35.18 -23.69 10.07
C TYR A 6 34.72 -23.42 11.50
N GLY A 7 34.73 -22.14 11.88
CA GLY A 7 33.93 -21.64 13.00
C GLY A 7 32.47 -21.57 12.55
N LEU A 8 31.57 -22.21 13.29
CA LEU A 8 30.14 -21.96 13.18
C LEU A 8 29.71 -21.12 14.37
N LEU A 9 29.60 -19.82 14.14
CA LEU A 9 28.79 -18.92 14.94
C LEU A 9 27.32 -19.34 14.75
N ALA A 10 26.75 -20.01 15.74
CA ALA A 10 25.30 -20.22 15.82
C ALA A 10 24.66 -18.89 16.29
N ALA A 11 24.58 -17.92 15.38
CA ALA A 11 23.89 -16.65 15.61
C ALA A 11 22.40 -16.80 15.25
N ALA A 12 21.58 -16.30 16.16
CA ALA A 12 20.13 -16.30 16.19
C ALA A 12 19.43 -16.04 14.84
N ALA A 13 18.37 -16.81 14.58
CA ALA A 13 17.29 -16.39 13.72
C ALA A 13 15.97 -16.64 14.47
N THR A 14 15.60 -15.70 15.34
CA THR A 14 14.22 -15.55 15.79
C THR A 14 13.39 -15.21 14.56
N VAL A 15 12.62 -16.17 14.06
CA VAL A 15 11.62 -15.94 13.03
C VAL A 15 10.51 -15.13 13.69
N SER A 16 10.62 -13.80 13.62
CA SER A 16 9.51 -12.91 13.91
C SER A 16 8.46 -13.19 12.84
N ALA A 17 7.44 -13.96 13.21
CA ALA A 17 6.22 -14.06 12.44
C ALA A 17 5.63 -12.66 12.36
N ILE A 18 5.84 -12.00 11.22
CA ILE A 18 5.10 -10.79 10.87
C ILE A 18 3.67 -11.27 10.68
N THR A 19 2.86 -11.13 11.71
CA THR A 19 1.41 -11.16 11.57
C THR A 19 1.09 -10.04 10.59
N LEU A 20 0.74 -10.42 9.35
CA LEU A 20 0.02 -9.53 8.45
C LEU A 20 -1.32 -9.26 9.14
N SER A 21 -1.35 -8.26 10.00
CA SER A 21 -2.59 -7.64 10.40
C SER A 21 -3.24 -7.18 9.10
N THR A 22 -4.41 -7.74 8.80
CA THR A 22 -5.34 -7.16 7.85
C THR A 22 -5.82 -5.85 8.45
N ALA A 23 -4.95 -4.85 8.46
CA ALA A 23 -5.34 -3.49 8.70
C ALA A 23 -6.29 -3.14 7.54
N THR A 24 -7.58 -3.16 7.82
CA THR A 24 -8.54 -2.38 7.06
C THR A 24 -8.01 -0.96 7.11
N ALA A 25 -7.34 -0.52 6.05
CA ALA A 25 -6.85 0.84 5.93
C ALA A 25 -8.07 1.74 5.82
N ASN A 26 -8.62 2.15 6.98
CA ASN A 26 -9.42 3.35 7.09
C ASN A 26 -8.41 4.50 6.98
N ALA A 27 -8.18 4.89 5.74
CA ALA A 27 -7.10 5.74 5.34
C ALA A 27 -7.71 7.10 4.98
N GLY A 28 -7.92 7.91 6.01
CA GLY A 28 -8.50 9.24 5.86
C GLY A 28 -7.76 10.08 4.82
N ILE A 29 -8.53 10.76 3.97
CA ILE A 29 -8.00 11.70 2.99
C ILE A 29 -7.30 12.85 3.73
N PRO A 30 -6.02 13.15 3.42
CA PRO A 30 -5.30 14.27 4.04
C PRO A 30 -6.01 15.61 3.81
N ALA A 31 -5.87 16.54 4.76
CA ALA A 31 -6.42 17.88 4.61
C ALA A 31 -5.81 18.59 3.37
N GLY A 32 -6.67 19.21 2.55
CA GLY A 32 -6.26 19.81 1.28
C GLY A 32 -6.11 18.81 0.13
N VAL A 33 -6.56 17.57 0.31
CA VAL A 33 -6.69 16.60 -0.78
C VAL A 33 -8.17 16.28 -0.99
N TYR A 34 -8.58 16.23 -2.26
CA TYR A 34 -9.94 15.92 -2.67
C TYR A 34 -9.93 14.73 -3.61
N CYS A 35 -10.63 13.65 -3.27
CA CYS A 35 -10.68 12.44 -4.08
C CYS A 35 -12.06 12.22 -4.69
N ALA A 36 -12.08 11.82 -5.96
CA ALA A 36 -13.25 11.38 -6.69
C ALA A 36 -12.93 10.07 -7.39
N GLY A 37 -13.50 8.96 -6.91
CA GLY A 37 -13.17 7.62 -7.41
C GLY A 37 -11.70 7.30 -7.13
N THR A 38 -10.94 6.94 -8.17
CA THR A 38 -9.51 6.63 -8.09
C THR A 38 -8.59 7.84 -8.22
N PHE A 39 -9.12 9.02 -8.53
CA PHE A 39 -8.31 10.22 -8.74
C PHE A 39 -8.42 11.17 -7.55
N CYS A 40 -7.28 11.70 -7.12
CA CYS A 40 -7.20 12.70 -6.08
C CYS A 40 -6.48 13.94 -6.58
N TYR A 41 -6.93 15.11 -6.13
CA TYR A 41 -6.33 16.40 -6.37
C TYR A 41 -5.82 16.99 -5.06
N ASN A 42 -4.57 17.44 -5.06
CA ASN A 42 -3.91 18.01 -3.92
C ASN A 42 -3.77 19.53 -4.10
N THR A 43 -4.36 20.31 -3.20
CA THR A 43 -4.28 21.78 -3.18
C THR A 43 -3.15 22.32 -2.30
N THR A 44 -2.32 21.45 -1.71
CA THR A 44 -1.23 21.82 -0.82
C THR A 44 0.09 22.00 -1.58
N ASP A 45 1.04 22.71 -0.97
CA ASP A 45 2.38 22.93 -1.54
C ASP A 45 3.31 21.71 -1.40
N GLN A 46 2.88 20.66 -0.72
CA GLN A 46 3.65 19.45 -0.47
C GLN A 46 2.99 18.23 -1.10
N PRO A 47 3.76 17.21 -1.52
CA PRO A 47 3.18 15.98 -2.01
C PRO A 47 2.42 15.28 -0.88
N GLN A 48 1.24 14.77 -1.18
CA GLN A 48 0.38 14.10 -0.21
C GLN A 48 0.24 12.63 -0.55
N THR A 49 0.47 11.76 0.43
CA THR A 49 0.20 10.34 0.28
C THR A 49 -1.25 10.09 0.67
N VAL A 50 -2.03 9.60 -0.28
CA VAL A 50 -3.39 9.13 -0.02
C VAL A 50 -3.35 7.61 0.00
N THR A 51 -3.90 7.04 1.05
CA THR A 51 -4.11 5.60 1.18
C THR A 51 -5.60 5.31 1.01
N GLY A 52 -5.94 4.12 0.58
CA GLY A 52 -7.32 3.68 0.45
C GLY A 52 -7.37 2.16 0.32
N THR A 53 -8.56 1.63 0.15
CA THR A 53 -8.82 0.21 -0.01
C THR A 53 -9.63 -0.03 -1.28
N GLU A 54 -9.05 -0.68 -2.29
CA GLU A 54 -9.73 -1.14 -3.50
C GLU A 54 -10.66 -2.31 -3.16
N VAL A 55 -11.94 -2.19 -3.55
CA VAL A 55 -12.97 -3.21 -3.30
C VAL A 55 -13.21 -4.03 -4.55
N CYS A 56 -12.95 -5.33 -4.46
CA CYS A 56 -13.18 -6.27 -5.55
C CYS A 56 -14.56 -6.96 -5.44
N PRO A 57 -15.34 -7.09 -6.54
CA PRO A 57 -16.73 -7.56 -6.48
C PRO A 57 -16.94 -8.93 -5.83
N ASN A 58 -16.00 -9.85 -6.03
CA ASN A 58 -16.06 -11.24 -5.52
C ASN A 58 -14.72 -11.64 -4.85
N GLY A 59 -13.97 -10.67 -4.35
CA GLY A 59 -12.58 -10.87 -3.97
C GLY A 59 -12.19 -10.18 -2.66
N PRO A 60 -10.96 -10.45 -2.19
CA PRO A 60 -10.38 -9.71 -1.08
C PRO A 60 -10.22 -8.23 -1.45
N GLN A 61 -10.21 -7.39 -0.44
CA GLN A 61 -9.95 -5.95 -0.57
C GLN A 61 -8.44 -5.70 -0.52
N TYR A 62 -7.96 -4.71 -1.28
CA TYR A 62 -6.55 -4.41 -1.41
C TYR A 62 -6.23 -3.01 -0.93
N ALA A 63 -5.31 -2.89 0.01
CA ALA A 63 -4.79 -1.58 0.39
C ALA A 63 -3.99 -0.99 -0.78
N VAL A 64 -4.35 0.23 -1.17
CA VAL A 64 -3.67 1.01 -2.20
C VAL A 64 -3.16 2.31 -1.63
N SER A 65 -2.11 2.85 -2.24
CA SER A 65 -1.62 4.18 -1.95
C SER A 65 -1.19 4.87 -3.23
N GLY A 66 -1.37 6.19 -3.25
CA GLY A 66 -0.96 7.06 -4.34
C GLY A 66 -0.31 8.30 -3.77
N LEU A 67 0.78 8.74 -4.39
CA LEU A 67 1.40 10.02 -4.09
C LEU A 67 0.82 11.07 -5.04
N ILE A 68 0.16 12.07 -4.48
CA ILE A 68 -0.46 13.15 -5.24
C ILE A 68 0.48 14.36 -5.22
N PRO A 69 1.00 14.80 -6.38
CA PRO A 69 1.94 15.91 -6.44
C PRO A 69 1.29 17.22 -5.94
N PRO A 70 2.10 18.19 -5.49
CA PRO A 70 1.59 19.52 -5.11
C PRO A 70 0.80 20.17 -6.25
N HIS A 71 -0.32 20.81 -5.92
CA HIS A 71 -1.17 21.53 -6.89
C HIS A 71 -1.52 20.71 -8.14
N GLY A 72 -1.72 19.41 -7.97
CA GLY A 72 -1.84 18.47 -9.07
C GLY A 72 -2.78 17.30 -8.79
N ALA A 73 -3.03 16.52 -9.83
CA ALA A 73 -3.84 15.31 -9.77
C ALA A 73 -2.96 14.06 -9.85
N GLY A 74 -3.38 13.00 -9.16
CA GLY A 74 -2.77 11.68 -9.23
C GLY A 74 -3.82 10.59 -9.02
N ALA A 75 -3.50 9.37 -9.47
CA ALA A 75 -4.34 8.21 -9.21
C ALA A 75 -3.89 7.52 -7.90
N VAL A 76 -4.85 7.18 -7.07
CA VAL A 76 -4.70 6.32 -5.90
C VAL A 76 -5.34 5.01 -6.28
N GLY A 77 -4.54 3.98 -6.56
CA GLY A 77 -5.07 2.72 -7.08
C GLY A 77 -5.63 2.82 -8.51
N ALA A 78 -5.54 1.71 -9.22
CA ALA A 78 -6.15 1.46 -10.53
C ALA A 78 -5.79 0.02 -10.97
N PHE A 79 -5.67 -0.91 -10.04
CA PHE A 79 -5.22 -2.26 -10.35
C PHE A 79 -6.40 -3.20 -10.45
N ALA A 80 -6.38 -4.03 -11.51
CA ALA A 80 -7.39 -5.05 -11.69
C ALA A 80 -7.38 -5.97 -10.46
N CYS A 81 -8.57 -6.31 -9.97
CA CYS A 81 -8.73 -7.42 -9.06
C CYS A 81 -8.00 -8.65 -9.62
N PRO A 82 -7.49 -9.58 -8.80
CA PRO A 82 -6.66 -10.71 -9.24
C PRO A 82 -7.20 -11.51 -10.43
N ASN A 83 -8.52 -11.45 -10.65
CA ASN A 83 -9.23 -12.14 -11.73
C ASN A 83 -9.42 -11.26 -13.00
N GLY A 84 -8.71 -10.13 -13.12
CA GLY A 84 -8.85 -9.19 -14.24
C GLY A 84 -10.10 -8.31 -14.19
N VAL A 85 -10.90 -8.41 -13.11
CA VAL A 85 -12.14 -7.65 -12.95
C VAL A 85 -11.82 -6.24 -12.45
N GLN A 86 -12.57 -5.24 -12.92
CA GLN A 86 -12.43 -3.89 -12.40
C GLN A 86 -12.92 -3.80 -10.94
N PRO A 87 -12.20 -3.09 -10.07
CA PRO A 87 -12.67 -2.81 -8.71
C PRO A 87 -13.96 -2.00 -8.75
N GLN A 88 -14.83 -2.22 -7.76
CA GLN A 88 -16.10 -1.48 -7.61
C GLN A 88 -15.88 -0.04 -7.16
N GLY A 89 -14.70 0.26 -6.64
CA GLY A 89 -14.30 1.59 -6.17
C GLY A 89 -13.19 1.49 -5.13
N ILE A 90 -12.89 2.65 -4.54
CA ILE A 90 -11.91 2.79 -3.46
C ILE A 90 -12.62 3.38 -2.25
N LEU A 91 -12.41 2.76 -1.09
CA LEU A 91 -12.80 3.26 0.20
C LEU A 91 -11.60 3.98 0.82
N TYR A 92 -11.75 5.26 1.12
CA TYR A 92 -10.75 6.10 1.78
C TYR A 92 -11.09 6.21 3.27
#